data_AF-A0A4Q2Y6X1-F1
#
_entry.id   AF-A0A4Q2Y6X1-F1
#
_cell.length_a   1.000
_cell.length_b   1.000
_cell.length_c   1.000
_cell.angle_alpha   90.00
_cell.angle_beta   90.00
_cell.angle_gamma   90.00
#
_symmetry.space_group_name_H-M   'P 1'
#
loop_
_entity.id
_entity.type
_entity.pdbx_description
1 polymer ?
#
loop_
_entity_poly.entity_id
_entity_poly.type
_entity_poly.pdbx_seq_one_letter_code
_entity_poly.pdbx_strand_id
1 'polypeptide(L)'
;FATSVVPGWHTTIFPPYFVAGAIFGGFAMVLTIMIPARFIYGLQDLITMKHIDNMAKIILLTGTIVGYAYLMELFVAFYSGAIYEMDAFKFRIAGPYWWAYLAMMSCNVLSPQVFWFKWCRENLWVIMIVSMCVNVGMWFERFVIIVTTLARMWLPGDWKTYSPSGVEMMTFVGTIGMFLALFLLFLRFLPCINIAEVKWTLPESDPHFDDNEEHDDHGAVAEAAYQKELASSK
;
A
#
# COMPACT_ATOMS: atom_id res chain seq x y z
N PHE A 1 -2.43 -20.68 -1.75
CA PHE A 1 -2.92 -20.46 -0.37
C PHE A 1 -4.36 -20.94 -0.22
N ALA A 2 -5.36 -20.20 -0.74
CA ALA A 2 -6.80 -20.49 -0.57
C ALA A 2 -7.26 -21.93 -0.90
N THR A 3 -6.66 -22.57 -1.91
CA THR A 3 -7.02 -23.93 -2.34
C THR A 3 -6.28 -25.04 -1.58
N SER A 4 -5.37 -24.69 -0.68
CA SER A 4 -4.66 -25.64 0.17
C SER A 4 -5.61 -26.25 1.20
N VAL A 5 -5.25 -27.41 1.74
CA VAL A 5 -5.94 -28.04 2.87
C VAL A 5 -5.36 -27.62 4.23
N VAL A 6 -4.34 -26.76 4.25
CA VAL A 6 -3.68 -26.36 5.50
C VAL A 6 -4.59 -25.40 6.31
N PRO A 7 -4.79 -25.64 7.62
CA PRO A 7 -5.58 -24.77 8.49
C PRO A 7 -5.05 -23.34 8.47
N GLY A 8 -5.91 -22.34 8.40
CA GLY A 8 -5.52 -20.94 8.26
C GLY A 8 -5.08 -20.50 6.85
N TRP A 9 -5.00 -21.42 5.88
CA TRP A 9 -4.90 -21.09 4.45
C TRP A 9 -6.16 -21.42 3.66
N HIS A 10 -6.92 -22.42 4.11
CA HIS A 10 -8.16 -22.83 3.45
C HIS A 10 -9.30 -21.84 3.77
N THR A 11 -9.37 -20.74 3.03
CA THR A 11 -10.39 -19.72 3.21
C THR A 11 -10.81 -19.06 1.90
N THR A 12 -12.08 -18.70 1.83
CA THR A 12 -12.72 -18.09 0.66
C THR A 12 -12.51 -16.58 0.57
N ILE A 13 -12.05 -15.94 1.65
CA ILE A 13 -11.84 -14.48 1.68
C ILE A 13 -10.50 -14.05 1.08
N PHE A 14 -9.54 -14.97 0.94
CA PHE A 14 -8.19 -14.66 0.46
C PHE A 14 -8.10 -14.02 -0.92
N PRO A 15 -8.87 -14.45 -1.95
CA PRO A 15 -8.78 -13.82 -3.27
C PRO A 15 -9.08 -12.31 -3.26
N PRO A 16 -10.25 -11.82 -2.78
CA PRO A 16 -10.50 -10.37 -2.73
C PRO A 16 -9.57 -9.65 -1.74
N TYR A 17 -9.20 -10.30 -0.63
CA TYR A 17 -8.28 -9.76 0.36
C TYR A 17 -6.88 -9.50 -0.21
N PHE A 18 -6.28 -10.46 -0.92
CA PHE A 18 -4.96 -10.28 -1.51
C PHE A 18 -4.96 -9.23 -2.63
N VAL A 19 -6.08 -9.08 -3.35
CA VAL A 19 -6.24 -7.98 -4.33
C VAL A 19 -6.26 -6.63 -3.61
N ALA A 20 -7.04 -6.49 -2.53
CA ALA A 20 -7.06 -5.26 -1.73
C ALA A 20 -5.66 -4.95 -1.15
N GLY A 21 -4.97 -5.96 -0.63
CA GLY A 21 -3.59 -5.84 -0.15
C GLY A 21 -2.59 -5.45 -1.25
N ALA A 22 -2.76 -5.96 -2.47
CA ALA A 22 -1.89 -5.60 -3.60
C ALA A 22 -2.06 -4.13 -4.01
N ILE A 23 -3.29 -3.62 -4.01
CA ILE A 23 -3.56 -2.20 -4.25
C ILE A 23 -2.96 -1.36 -3.11
N PHE A 24 -3.21 -1.75 -1.87
CA PHE A 24 -2.70 -1.06 -0.68
C PHE A 24 -1.17 -0.93 -0.66
N GLY A 25 -0.45 -2.05 -0.79
CA GLY A 25 1.02 -2.05 -0.86
C GLY A 25 1.58 -1.42 -2.14
N GLY A 26 0.88 -1.59 -3.27
CA GLY A 26 1.28 -1.01 -4.55
C GLY A 26 1.29 0.53 -4.51
N PHE A 27 0.20 1.14 -4.04
CA PHE A 27 0.13 2.60 -3.91
C PHE A 27 1.15 3.14 -2.88
N ALA A 28 1.41 2.42 -1.79
CA ALA A 28 2.45 2.79 -0.83
C ALA A 28 3.86 2.76 -1.45
N MET A 29 4.16 1.75 -2.27
CA MET A 29 5.42 1.69 -3.02
C MET A 29 5.53 2.82 -4.04
N VAL A 30 4.45 3.13 -4.77
CA VAL A 30 4.43 4.25 -5.72
C VAL A 30 4.70 5.58 -4.99
N LEU A 31 4.05 5.87 -3.86
CA LEU A 31 4.34 7.08 -3.08
C LEU A 31 5.81 7.14 -2.64
N THR A 32 6.36 6.00 -2.21
CA THR A 32 7.74 5.87 -1.73
C THR A 32 8.78 6.27 -2.79
N ILE A 33 8.54 5.95 -4.06
CA ILE A 33 9.46 6.31 -5.16
C ILE A 33 9.10 7.66 -5.82
N MET A 34 7.81 7.97 -5.90
CA MET A 34 7.29 9.17 -6.57
C MET A 34 7.62 10.44 -5.80
N ILE A 35 7.55 10.43 -4.46
CA ILE A 35 7.83 11.61 -3.64
C ILE A 35 9.30 12.07 -3.78
N PRO A 36 10.31 11.19 -3.65
CA PRO A 36 11.70 11.55 -3.94
C PRO A 36 11.92 11.95 -5.41
N ALA A 37 11.35 11.21 -6.37
CA ALA A 37 11.49 11.53 -7.80
C ALA A 37 10.92 12.91 -8.14
N ARG A 38 9.78 13.28 -7.56
CA ARG A 38 9.16 14.60 -7.69
C ARG A 38 10.12 15.71 -7.26
N PHE A 39 10.83 15.53 -6.15
CA PHE A 39 11.77 16.52 -5.64
C PHE A 39 13.06 16.59 -6.47
N ILE A 40 13.63 15.45 -6.86
CA ILE A 40 14.89 15.36 -7.60
C ILE A 40 14.76 15.94 -9.03
N TYR A 41 13.65 15.65 -9.70
CA TYR A 41 13.42 16.07 -11.10
C TYR A 41 12.60 17.37 -11.23
N GLY A 42 12.19 18.00 -10.14
CA GLY A 42 11.43 19.25 -10.18
C GLY A 42 10.03 19.09 -10.81
N LEU A 43 9.34 17.97 -10.54
CA LEU A 43 8.05 17.63 -11.17
C LEU A 43 6.85 18.12 -10.35
N GLN A 44 7.00 19.18 -9.57
CA GLN A 44 5.96 19.64 -8.64
C GLN A 44 4.68 20.11 -9.35
N ASP A 45 4.84 20.68 -10.55
CA ASP A 45 3.73 21.21 -11.37
C ASP A 45 2.91 20.09 -12.03
N LEU A 46 3.54 18.94 -12.29
CA LEU A 46 2.88 17.77 -12.89
C LEU A 46 2.30 16.84 -11.81
N ILE A 47 3.12 16.51 -10.80
CA ILE A 47 2.71 15.68 -9.66
C ILE A 47 2.28 16.62 -8.54
N THR A 48 1.05 17.10 -8.63
CA THR A 48 0.48 18.02 -7.63
C THR A 48 0.12 17.32 -6.31
N MET A 49 -0.08 18.10 -5.25
CA MET A 49 -0.55 17.56 -3.96
C MET A 49 -1.90 16.85 -4.05
N LYS A 50 -2.75 17.21 -5.03
CA LYS A 50 -4.02 16.52 -5.26
C LYS A 50 -3.81 15.04 -5.64
N HIS A 51 -2.78 14.74 -6.42
CA HIS A 51 -2.44 13.35 -6.76
C HIS A 51 -2.04 12.57 -5.51
N ILE A 52 -1.18 13.16 -4.66
CA ILE A 52 -0.70 12.55 -3.43
C ILE A 52 -1.85 12.35 -2.42
N ASP A 53 -2.71 13.34 -2.22
CA ASP A 53 -3.88 13.25 -1.33
C ASP A 53 -4.88 12.17 -1.82
N ASN A 54 -5.14 12.09 -3.13
CA ASN A 54 -6.00 11.05 -3.69
C ASN A 54 -5.40 9.65 -3.51
N MET A 55 -4.10 9.49 -3.72
CA MET A 55 -3.41 8.23 -3.46
C MET A 55 -3.47 7.84 -1.97
N ALA A 56 -3.29 8.79 -1.05
CA ALA A 56 -3.40 8.56 0.38
C ALA A 56 -4.83 8.10 0.78
N LYS A 57 -5.88 8.65 0.15
CA LYS A 57 -7.26 8.19 0.34
C LYS A 57 -7.48 6.76 -0.18
N ILE A 58 -6.86 6.38 -1.30
CA ILE A 58 -6.92 5.00 -1.82
C ILE A 58 -6.24 4.04 -0.84
N ILE A 59 -5.08 4.43 -0.28
CA ILE A 59 -4.38 3.65 0.76
C ILE A 59 -5.26 3.52 2.01
N LEU A 60 -5.92 4.59 2.44
CA LEU A 60 -6.85 4.54 3.58
C LEU A 60 -8.03 3.58 3.32
N LEU A 61 -8.66 3.68 2.15
CA LEU A 61 -9.79 2.83 1.77
C LEU A 61 -9.38 1.36 1.73
N THR A 62 -8.30 1.05 1.03
CA THR A 62 -7.84 -0.34 0.90
C THR A 62 -7.28 -0.89 2.21
N GLY A 63 -6.62 -0.06 3.03
CA GLY A 63 -6.16 -0.41 4.37
C GLY A 63 -7.31 -0.73 5.32
N THR A 64 -8.44 -0.03 5.23
CA THR A 64 -9.64 -0.37 6.04
C THR A 64 -10.31 -1.67 5.57
N ILE A 65 -10.32 -1.96 4.26
CA ILE A 65 -10.78 -3.25 3.72
C ILE A 65 -9.89 -4.41 4.19
N VAL A 66 -8.57 -4.23 4.14
CA VAL A 66 -7.58 -5.21 4.65
C VAL A 66 -7.76 -5.42 6.16
N GLY A 67 -7.91 -4.33 6.92
CA GLY A 67 -8.21 -4.38 8.35
C GLY A 67 -9.50 -5.14 8.67
N TYR A 68 -10.56 -4.91 7.88
CA TYR A 68 -11.81 -5.67 7.98
C TYR A 68 -11.59 -7.17 7.72
N ALA A 69 -10.82 -7.54 6.69
CA ALA A 69 -10.53 -8.93 6.39
C ALA A 69 -9.78 -9.62 7.55
N TYR A 70 -8.81 -8.97 8.20
CA TYR A 70 -8.15 -9.52 9.39
C TYR A 70 -9.11 -9.78 10.54
N LEU A 71 -10.03 -8.84 10.81
CA LEU A 71 -11.02 -9.00 11.87
C LEU A 71 -12.02 -10.11 11.53
N MET A 72 -12.41 -10.22 10.26
CA MET A 72 -13.26 -11.31 9.79
C MET A 72 -12.59 -12.68 9.91
N GLU A 73 -11.29 -12.78 9.64
CA GLU A 73 -10.52 -14.00 9.87
C GLU A 73 -10.55 -14.43 11.34
N LEU A 74 -10.31 -13.49 12.26
CA LEU A 74 -10.40 -13.76 13.70
C LEU A 74 -11.82 -14.16 14.12
N PHE A 75 -12.83 -13.47 13.58
CA PHE A 75 -14.23 -13.76 13.86
C PHE A 75 -14.64 -15.14 13.37
N VAL A 76 -14.29 -15.51 12.14
CA VAL A 76 -14.62 -16.81 11.56
C VAL A 76 -13.88 -17.94 12.28
N ALA A 77 -12.62 -17.74 12.67
CA ALA A 77 -11.88 -18.73 13.46
C ALA A 77 -12.53 -18.98 14.84
N PHE A 78 -13.02 -17.93 15.49
CA PHE A 78 -13.77 -18.04 16.74
C PHE A 78 -15.14 -18.69 16.53
N TYR A 79 -15.87 -18.28 15.49
CA TYR A 79 -17.22 -18.75 15.18
C TYR A 79 -17.26 -20.19 14.67
N SER A 80 -16.26 -20.62 13.90
CA SER A 80 -16.22 -21.95 13.27
C SER A 80 -16.13 -23.09 14.28
N GLY A 81 -15.66 -22.86 15.50
CA GLY A 81 -15.49 -23.90 16.53
C GLY A 81 -14.44 -24.97 16.19
N ALA A 82 -13.71 -24.84 15.08
CA ALA A 82 -12.67 -25.78 14.67
C ALA A 82 -11.42 -25.60 15.55
N ILE A 83 -11.05 -26.67 16.27
CA ILE A 83 -9.94 -26.66 17.23
C ILE A 83 -8.63 -26.24 16.55
N TYR A 84 -8.35 -26.76 15.36
CA TYR A 84 -7.12 -26.47 14.62
C TYR A 84 -7.03 -25.03 14.09
N GLU A 85 -8.15 -24.44 13.66
CA GLU A 85 -8.19 -23.03 13.23
C GLU A 85 -7.97 -22.11 14.43
N MET A 86 -8.69 -22.37 15.54
CA MET A 86 -8.54 -21.56 16.75
C MET A 86 -7.13 -21.66 17.35
N ASP A 87 -6.51 -22.83 17.33
CA ASP A 87 -5.14 -23.00 17.81
C ASP A 87 -4.09 -22.39 16.87
N ALA A 88 -4.34 -22.33 15.56
CA ALA A 88 -3.51 -21.60 14.61
C ALA A 88 -3.54 -20.08 14.89
N PHE A 89 -4.73 -19.51 15.14
CA PHE A 89 -4.85 -18.09 15.48
C PHE A 89 -4.26 -17.74 16.85
N LYS A 90 -4.44 -18.60 17.86
CA LYS A 90 -3.74 -18.45 19.15
C LYS A 90 -2.23 -18.46 18.98
N PHE A 91 -1.70 -19.32 18.10
CA PHE A 91 -0.27 -19.36 17.81
C PHE A 91 0.22 -18.11 17.07
N ARG A 92 -0.59 -17.52 16.18
CA ARG A 92 -0.26 -16.22 15.56
C ARG A 92 -0.13 -15.10 16.60
N ILE A 93 -1.02 -15.06 17.58
CA ILE A 93 -1.08 -13.98 18.58
C ILE A 93 -0.06 -14.18 19.71
N ALA A 94 0.09 -15.40 20.23
CA ALA A 94 0.88 -15.68 21.43
C ALA A 94 2.08 -16.62 21.19
N GLY A 95 2.33 -17.03 19.95
CA GLY A 95 3.44 -17.90 19.59
C GLY A 95 4.77 -17.17 19.40
N PRO A 96 5.80 -17.87 18.90
CA PRO A 96 7.16 -17.33 18.72
C PRO A 96 7.23 -16.12 17.78
N TYR A 97 6.24 -15.97 16.90
CA TYR A 97 6.14 -14.92 15.89
C TYR A 97 5.12 -13.81 16.27
N TRP A 98 4.76 -13.69 17.56
CA TRP A 98 3.82 -12.66 18.03
C TRP A 98 4.22 -11.24 17.61
N TRP A 99 5.53 -10.95 17.59
CA TRP A 99 6.09 -9.66 17.20
C TRP A 99 5.82 -9.34 15.73
N ALA A 100 5.85 -10.35 14.86
CA ALA A 100 5.56 -10.18 13.43
C ALA A 100 4.06 -9.93 13.21
N TYR A 101 3.19 -10.61 13.97
CA TYR A 101 1.76 -10.36 13.94
C TYR A 101 1.41 -8.95 14.47
N LEU A 102 2.05 -8.52 15.56
CA LEU A 102 1.87 -7.17 16.11
C LEU A 102 2.37 -6.10 15.14
N ALA A 103 3.53 -6.31 14.51
CA ALA A 103 4.06 -5.42 13.48
C ALA A 103 3.10 -5.33 12.28
N MET A 104 2.60 -6.47 11.78
CA MET A 104 1.60 -6.51 10.71
C MET A 104 0.35 -5.71 11.08
N MET A 105 -0.28 -5.99 12.23
CA MET A 105 -1.52 -5.32 12.64
C MET A 105 -1.32 -3.83 12.86
N SER A 106 -0.24 -3.43 13.54
CA SER A 106 0.03 -2.02 13.79
C SER A 106 0.37 -1.25 12.50
N CYS A 107 1.22 -1.80 11.64
CA CYS A 107 1.61 -1.16 10.39
C CYS A 107 0.46 -1.11 9.37
N ASN A 108 -0.32 -2.19 9.19
CA ASN A 108 -1.36 -2.22 8.17
C ASN A 108 -2.68 -1.62 8.66
N VAL A 109 -3.06 -1.81 9.92
CA VAL A 109 -4.37 -1.35 10.42
C VAL A 109 -4.28 0.04 11.02
N LEU A 110 -3.26 0.33 11.84
CA LEU A 110 -3.18 1.61 12.56
C LEU A 110 -2.56 2.73 11.72
N SER A 111 -1.46 2.44 11.00
CA SER A 111 -0.73 3.50 10.27
C SER A 111 -1.58 4.24 9.22
N PRO A 112 -2.43 3.58 8.42
CA PRO A 112 -3.23 4.28 7.42
C PRO A 112 -4.34 5.13 8.03
N GLN A 113 -4.80 4.85 9.26
CA GLN A 113 -5.88 5.63 9.89
C GLN A 113 -5.47 7.08 10.15
N VAL A 114 -4.16 7.35 10.21
CA VAL A 114 -3.64 8.72 10.30
C VAL A 114 -4.08 9.55 9.09
N PHE A 115 -4.32 8.92 7.93
CA PHE A 115 -4.87 9.59 6.75
C PHE A 115 -6.34 9.97 6.85
N TRP A 116 -7.08 9.73 7.95
CA TRP A 116 -8.37 10.40 8.14
C TRP A 116 -8.21 11.91 8.31
N PHE A 117 -7.11 12.35 8.93
CA PHE A 117 -6.83 13.74 9.18
C PHE A 117 -6.24 14.41 7.93
N LYS A 118 -6.91 15.47 7.44
CA LYS A 118 -6.48 16.21 6.25
C LYS A 118 -5.04 16.73 6.38
N TRP A 119 -4.69 17.26 7.55
CA TRP A 119 -3.33 17.75 7.84
C TRP A 119 -2.25 16.69 7.64
N CYS A 120 -2.54 15.42 7.93
CA CYS A 120 -1.59 14.33 7.72
C CYS A 120 -1.44 13.93 6.25
N ARG A 121 -2.48 14.13 5.43
CA ARG A 121 -2.44 13.88 3.97
C ARG A 121 -1.79 15.01 3.17
N GLU A 122 -1.64 16.18 3.77
CA GLU A 122 -0.95 17.33 3.16
C GLU A 122 0.53 17.43 3.55
N ASN A 123 1.00 16.56 4.46
CA ASN A 123 2.39 16.55 4.91
C ASN A 123 3.16 15.36 4.30
N LEU A 124 4.10 15.65 3.38
CA LEU A 124 4.86 14.62 2.67
C LEU A 124 5.66 13.71 3.61
N TRP A 125 6.19 14.23 4.72
CA TRP A 125 6.97 13.44 5.67
C TRP A 125 6.10 12.37 6.34
N VAL A 126 4.87 12.75 6.72
CA VAL A 126 3.90 11.81 7.29
C VAL A 126 3.53 10.75 6.27
N ILE A 127 3.25 11.15 5.02
CA ILE A 127 2.90 10.24 3.94
C ILE A 127 4.04 9.25 3.66
N MET A 128 5.29 9.70 3.66
CA MET A 128 6.46 8.83 3.47
C MET A 128 6.61 7.82 4.61
N ILE A 129 6.50 8.26 5.87
CA ILE A 129 6.59 7.36 7.03
C ILE A 129 5.48 6.32 6.99
N VAL A 130 4.24 6.73 6.73
CA VAL A 130 3.10 5.81 6.63
C VAL A 130 3.29 4.84 5.46
N SER A 131 3.74 5.31 4.30
CA SER A 131 3.98 4.45 3.13
C SER A 131 5.07 3.39 3.41
N MET A 132 6.14 3.76 4.12
CA MET A 132 7.16 2.81 4.57
C MET A 132 6.60 1.80 5.57
N CYS A 133 5.81 2.25 6.54
CA CYS A 133 5.12 1.37 7.47
C CYS A 133 4.22 0.37 6.73
N VAL A 134 3.45 0.81 5.73
CA VAL A 134 2.59 -0.05 4.91
C VAL A 134 3.42 -1.09 4.15
N ASN A 135 4.53 -0.70 3.51
CA ASN A 135 5.39 -1.65 2.79
C ASN A 135 5.95 -2.74 3.73
N VAL A 136 6.40 -2.34 4.91
CA VAL A 136 6.89 -3.26 5.94
C VAL A 136 5.76 -4.15 6.47
N GLY A 137 4.59 -3.57 6.75
CA GLY A 137 3.42 -4.29 7.24
C GLY A 137 2.89 -5.33 6.24
N MET A 138 2.83 -4.99 4.95
CA MET A 138 2.45 -5.91 3.88
C MET A 138 3.45 -7.05 3.68
N TRP A 139 4.74 -6.79 3.89
CA TRP A 139 5.74 -7.86 3.92
C TRP A 139 5.50 -8.81 5.11
N PHE A 140 5.27 -8.24 6.31
CA PHE A 140 4.92 -9.04 7.49
C PHE A 140 3.61 -9.79 7.34
N GLU A 141 2.63 -9.27 6.62
CA GLU A 141 1.39 -9.98 6.30
C GLU A 141 1.67 -11.30 5.58
N ARG A 142 2.48 -11.25 4.51
CA ARG A 142 2.87 -12.45 3.76
C ARG A 142 3.69 -13.40 4.63
N PHE A 143 4.63 -12.87 5.41
CA PHE A 143 5.44 -13.67 6.35
C PHE A 143 4.56 -14.38 7.38
N VAL A 144 3.63 -13.66 8.03
CA VAL A 144 2.74 -14.20 9.06
C VAL A 144 1.85 -15.29 8.46
N ILE A 145 1.18 -15.02 7.34
CA ILE A 145 0.30 -16.00 6.71
C ILE A 145 1.08 -17.28 6.38
N ILE A 146 2.30 -17.17 5.85
CA ILE A 146 3.07 -18.33 5.41
C ILE A 146 3.72 -19.06 6.59
N VAL A 147 4.58 -18.37 7.33
CA VAL A 147 5.50 -19.00 8.30
C VAL A 147 4.77 -19.48 9.54
N THR A 148 3.84 -18.68 10.09
CA THR A 148 3.14 -19.09 11.32
C THR A 148 2.24 -20.30 11.09
N THR A 149 1.64 -20.38 9.90
CA THR A 149 0.74 -21.46 9.51
C THR A 149 1.51 -22.75 9.23
N LEU A 150 2.66 -22.67 8.57
CA LEU A 150 3.52 -23.83 8.30
C LEU A 150 4.29 -24.32 9.54
N ALA A 151 4.60 -23.42 10.49
CA ALA A 151 5.28 -23.81 11.72
C ALA A 151 4.43 -24.73 12.61
N ARG A 152 3.10 -24.70 12.44
CA ARG A 152 2.14 -25.46 13.25
C ARG A 152 1.06 -26.11 12.40
N MET A 153 1.48 -27.09 11.60
CA MET A 153 0.59 -27.93 10.78
C MET A 153 -0.08 -29.05 11.60
N TRP A 154 -0.77 -29.95 10.90
CA TRP A 154 -1.57 -31.05 11.43
C TRP A 154 -0.84 -31.95 12.45
N LEU A 155 0.40 -32.37 12.17
CA LEU A 155 1.13 -33.30 13.03
C LEU A 155 2.10 -32.56 13.96
N PRO A 156 2.03 -32.79 15.28
CA PRO A 156 2.98 -32.21 16.24
C PRO A 156 4.44 -32.60 16.01
N GLY A 157 4.70 -33.77 15.40
CA GLY A 157 6.06 -34.23 15.10
C GLY A 157 6.79 -33.40 14.04
N ASP A 158 6.05 -32.64 13.22
CA ASP A 158 6.60 -31.82 12.13
C ASP A 158 6.75 -30.34 12.50
N TRP A 159 6.42 -29.96 13.74
CA TRP A 159 6.48 -28.57 14.18
C TRP A 159 7.93 -28.07 14.22
N LYS A 160 8.18 -27.00 13.46
CA LYS A 160 9.51 -26.39 13.33
C LYS A 160 9.39 -24.87 13.27
N THR A 161 10.41 -24.20 13.77
CA THR A 161 10.56 -22.75 13.62
C THR A 161 11.41 -22.45 12.39
N TYR A 162 10.99 -21.45 11.63
CA TYR A 162 11.74 -20.88 10.52
C TYR A 162 12.67 -19.76 11.03
N SER A 163 13.94 -19.84 10.63
CA SER A 163 14.92 -18.77 10.76
C SER A 163 15.55 -18.57 9.37
N PRO A 164 15.57 -17.34 8.84
CA PRO A 164 16.14 -17.08 7.52
C PRO A 164 17.65 -17.31 7.56
N SER A 165 18.16 -17.93 6.50
CA SER A 165 19.58 -18.04 6.21
C SER A 165 20.13 -16.73 5.63
N GLY A 166 21.44 -16.54 5.73
CA GLY A 166 22.10 -15.36 5.13
C GLY A 166 21.88 -15.28 3.61
N VAL A 167 21.77 -16.42 2.91
CA VAL A 167 21.52 -16.45 1.47
C VAL A 167 20.12 -15.94 1.12
N GLU A 168 19.10 -16.29 1.91
CA GLU A 168 17.74 -15.78 1.73
C GLU A 168 17.67 -14.27 1.95
N MET A 169 18.35 -13.76 2.97
CA MET A 169 18.43 -12.32 3.24
C MET A 169 19.16 -11.57 2.12
N MET A 170 20.30 -12.10 1.65
CA MET A 170 21.04 -11.50 0.53
C MET A 170 20.22 -11.52 -0.77
N THR A 171 19.47 -12.59 -1.01
CA THR A 171 18.59 -12.66 -2.19
C THR A 171 17.49 -11.61 -2.11
N PHE A 172 16.87 -11.42 -0.93
CA PHE A 172 15.86 -10.38 -0.72
C PHE A 172 16.43 -8.96 -0.90
N VAL A 173 17.60 -8.67 -0.35
CA VAL A 173 18.26 -7.36 -0.57
C VAL A 173 18.66 -7.20 -2.03
N GLY A 174 19.09 -8.28 -2.68
CA GLY A 174 19.46 -8.31 -4.09
C GLY A 174 18.30 -7.96 -5.02
N THR A 175 17.07 -8.41 -4.74
CA THR A 175 15.90 -8.04 -5.54
C THR A 175 15.53 -6.57 -5.39
N ILE A 176 15.71 -5.98 -4.20
CA ILE A 176 15.56 -4.53 -3.99
C ILE A 176 16.59 -3.76 -4.84
N GLY A 177 17.85 -4.20 -4.81
CA GLY A 177 18.91 -3.60 -5.63
C GLY A 177 18.63 -3.71 -7.13
N MET A 178 18.17 -4.87 -7.59
CA MET A 178 17.78 -5.09 -8.99
C MET A 178 16.61 -4.19 -9.39
N PHE A 179 15.57 -4.08 -8.57
CA PHE A 179 14.43 -3.20 -8.81
C PHE A 179 14.89 -1.74 -8.93
N LEU A 180 15.66 -1.25 -7.97
CA LEU A 180 16.16 0.13 -7.99
C LEU A 180 17.07 0.38 -9.19
N ALA A 181 17.94 -0.56 -9.56
CA ALA A 181 18.81 -0.43 -10.73
C ALA A 181 17.98 -0.30 -12.03
N LEU A 182 17.01 -1.19 -12.25
CA LEU A 182 16.14 -1.14 -13.43
C LEU A 182 15.25 0.11 -13.43
N PHE A 183 14.73 0.52 -12.27
CA PHE A 183 13.92 1.72 -12.13
C PHE A 183 14.71 3.00 -12.41
N LEU A 184 15.95 3.11 -11.92
CA LEU A 184 16.82 4.25 -12.21
C LEU A 184 17.24 4.29 -13.69
N LEU A 185 17.48 3.13 -14.31
CA LEU A 185 17.71 3.04 -15.76
C LEU A 185 16.48 3.52 -16.54
N PHE A 186 15.27 3.11 -16.13
CA PHE A 186 14.02 3.58 -16.72
C PHE A 186 13.90 5.10 -16.63
N LEU A 187 14.12 5.70 -15.45
CA LEU A 187 14.07 7.15 -15.26
C LEU A 187 15.10 7.91 -16.10
N ARG A 188 16.25 7.29 -16.41
CA ARG A 188 17.32 7.90 -17.21
C ARG A 188 17.07 7.84 -18.72
N PHE A 189 16.53 6.73 -19.21
CA PHE A 189 16.45 6.46 -20.65
C PHE A 189 15.06 6.65 -21.25
N LEU A 190 14.00 6.64 -20.44
CA LEU A 190 12.62 6.74 -20.89
C LEU A 190 11.89 7.90 -20.22
N PRO A 191 10.85 8.47 -20.88
CA PRO A 191 10.03 9.50 -20.26
C PRO A 191 9.24 8.90 -19.09
N CYS A 192 9.45 9.44 -17.88
CA CYS A 192 8.77 8.99 -16.66
C CYS A 192 7.28 9.37 -16.60
N ILE A 193 6.85 10.33 -17.43
CA ILE A 193 5.48 10.81 -17.53
C ILE A 193 5.00 10.62 -18.96
N ASN A 194 3.75 10.17 -19.12
CA ASN A 194 3.12 10.06 -20.43
C ASN A 194 2.75 11.46 -20.96
N ILE A 195 3.62 12.03 -21.79
CA ILE A 195 3.45 13.39 -22.33
C ILE A 195 2.18 13.51 -23.19
N ALA A 196 1.75 12.44 -23.85
CA ALA A 196 0.56 12.47 -24.72
C ALA A 196 -0.73 12.68 -23.90
N GLU A 197 -0.90 11.90 -22.83
CA GLU A 197 -2.07 12.01 -21.95
C GLU A 197 -2.10 13.33 -21.19
N VAL A 198 -0.95 13.79 -20.70
CA VAL A 198 -0.88 15.10 -20.00
C VAL A 198 -1.32 16.22 -20.93
N LYS A 199 -0.90 16.19 -22.21
CA LYS A 199 -1.32 17.20 -23.19
C LYS A 199 -2.82 17.20 -23.43
N TRP A 200 -3.46 16.03 -23.48
CA TRP A 200 -4.92 15.94 -23.65
C TRP A 200 -5.72 16.48 -22.46
N THR A 201 -5.10 16.59 -21.28
CA THR A 201 -5.74 17.18 -20.09
C THR A 201 -5.56 18.69 -19.96
N LEU A 202 -4.82 19.32 -20.88
CA LEU A 202 -4.67 20.78 -20.88
C LEU A 202 -6.01 21.45 -21.23
N PRO A 203 -6.32 22.63 -20.66
CA PRO A 203 -7.54 23.37 -20.99
C PRO A 203 -7.69 23.60 -22.51
N GLU A 204 -6.59 23.89 -23.20
CA GLU A 204 -6.51 24.09 -24.65
C GLU A 204 -6.93 22.86 -25.48
N SER A 205 -7.01 21.67 -24.86
CA SER A 205 -7.45 20.43 -25.53
C SER A 205 -8.94 20.15 -25.34
N ASP A 206 -9.67 20.99 -24.61
CA ASP A 206 -11.12 20.89 -24.45
C ASP A 206 -11.82 21.29 -25.77
N PRO A 207 -12.65 20.42 -26.38
CA PRO A 207 -13.43 20.77 -27.57
C PRO A 207 -14.36 21.98 -27.39
N HIS A 208 -14.68 22.35 -26.15
CA HIS A 208 -15.51 23.50 -25.80
C HIS A 208 -14.69 24.68 -25.24
N PHE A 209 -13.38 24.70 -25.46
CA PHE A 209 -12.52 25.77 -24.95
C PHE A 209 -12.98 27.16 -25.43
N ASP A 210 -13.28 27.30 -26.73
CA ASP A 210 -13.74 28.56 -27.33
C ASP A 210 -15.16 28.93 -26.84
N ASP A 211 -16.05 27.95 -26.63
CA ASP A 211 -17.42 28.17 -26.13
C ASP A 211 -17.41 28.74 -24.69
N ASN A 212 -16.45 28.29 -23.86
CA ASN A 212 -16.26 28.77 -22.49
C ASN A 212 -15.66 30.19 -22.44
N GLU A 213 -14.89 30.60 -23.46
CA GLU A 213 -14.40 31.99 -23.57
C GLU A 213 -15.51 32.96 -24.04
N GLU A 214 -16.44 32.50 -24.89
CA GLU A 214 -17.54 33.32 -25.41
C GLU A 214 -18.73 33.45 -24.42
N HIS A 215 -18.96 32.46 -23.57
CA HIS A 215 -20.03 32.43 -22.57
C HIS A 215 -19.49 32.23 -21.15
N ASP A 216 -18.94 33.31 -20.57
CA ASP A 216 -18.43 33.32 -19.19
C ASP A 216 -19.58 33.13 -18.18
N ASP A 217 -19.77 31.91 -17.69
CA ASP A 217 -20.74 31.56 -16.65
C ASP A 217 -20.29 32.20 -15.33
N HIS A 218 -20.68 33.45 -15.09
CA HIS A 218 -20.30 34.28 -13.94
C HIS A 218 -20.62 33.70 -12.54
N GLY A 219 -21.21 32.50 -12.46
CA GLY A 219 -21.51 31.78 -11.22
C GLY A 219 -20.58 30.59 -10.91
N ALA A 220 -19.81 30.09 -11.87
CA ALA A 220 -18.97 28.90 -11.70
C ALA A 220 -17.51 29.30 -11.46
N VAL A 221 -17.07 29.28 -10.19
CA VAL A 221 -15.65 29.44 -9.87
C VAL A 221 -14.91 28.16 -10.25
N ALA A 222 -14.29 28.14 -11.44
CA ALA A 222 -13.35 27.10 -11.83
C ALA A 222 -12.06 27.25 -11.01
N GLU A 223 -12.03 26.68 -9.80
CA GLU A 223 -10.77 26.55 -9.07
C GLU A 223 -9.87 25.56 -9.80
N ALA A 224 -8.80 26.08 -10.39
CA ALA A 224 -7.80 25.24 -11.02
C ALA A 224 -7.21 24.26 -10.00
N ALA A 225 -7.05 22.99 -10.39
CA ALA A 225 -6.60 21.92 -9.50
C ALA A 225 -5.18 22.13 -8.93
N TYR A 226 -4.43 23.14 -9.41
CA TYR A 226 -3.12 23.53 -8.90
C TYR A 226 -3.25 24.41 -7.63
N GLN A 227 -3.64 23.83 -6.49
CA GLN A 227 -3.55 24.58 -5.23
C GLN A 227 -2.11 24.66 -4.68
N LYS A 228 -1.55 25.88 -4.71
CA LYS A 228 -0.81 26.55 -3.61
C LYS A 228 0.48 25.95 -3.03
N GLU A 229 1.39 25.34 -3.78
CA GLU A 229 2.75 25.09 -3.22
C GLU A 229 3.72 26.27 -3.38
N LEU A 230 3.48 27.23 -4.28
CA LEU A 230 4.44 28.30 -4.59
C LEU A 230 4.29 29.60 -3.77
N ALA A 231 3.32 29.69 -2.86
CA ALA A 231 3.08 30.93 -2.11
C ALA A 231 3.88 31.08 -0.79
N SER A 232 4.69 30.09 -0.41
CA SER A 232 5.42 30.09 0.89
C SER A 232 6.94 30.27 0.78
N SER A 233 7.45 30.79 -0.34
CA SER A 233 8.85 31.22 -0.43
C SER A 233 8.93 32.74 -0.61
N LYS A 234 8.76 33.47 0.49
CA LYS A 234 9.30 34.82 0.69
C LYS A 234 9.90 34.92 2.08
#